data_AF-A0A160IQE0-F1
#
_entry.id   AF-A0A160IQE0-F1
#
_cell.length_a   1.000
_cell.length_b   1.000
_cell.length_c   1.000
_cell.angle_alpha   90.00
_cell.angle_beta   90.00
_cell.angle_gamma   90.00
#
_symmetry.space_group_name_H-M   'P 1'
#
loop_
_entity.id
_entity.type
_entity.pdbx_description
1 polymer ?
#
loop_
_entity_poly.entity_id
_entity_poly.type
_entity_poly.pdbx_seq_one_letter_code
_entity_poly.pdbx_strand_id
1 'polypeptide(L)' 'MKNNAEFIQKKIADYQRFGFILLAVSTFFYLGLVLPVEDKNFVQSITLGIASTTCLGFTALMYRVVRKCKTQLQELSE' A
#
# COMPACT_ATOMS: atom_id res chain seq x y z
N MET A 1 -12.27 -26.93 -11.13
CA MET A 1 -11.24 -25.91 -11.45
C MET A 1 -11.74 -24.46 -11.44
N LYS A 2 -13.05 -24.17 -11.60
CA LYS A 2 -13.63 -22.80 -11.51
C LYS A 2 -13.42 -22.08 -10.17
N ASN A 3 -13.47 -22.79 -9.04
CA ASN A 3 -13.42 -22.18 -7.70
C ASN A 3 -12.10 -21.46 -7.37
N ASN A 4 -11.00 -21.83 -8.00
CA ASN A 4 -9.69 -21.24 -7.69
C ASN A 4 -9.52 -19.86 -8.32
N ALA A 5 -10.08 -19.64 -9.52
CA ALA A 5 -9.98 -18.36 -10.21
C ALA A 5 -10.75 -17.25 -9.48
N GLU A 6 -11.97 -17.53 -9.02
CA GLU A 6 -12.77 -16.59 -8.21
C GLU A 6 -12.11 -16.30 -6.86
N PHE A 7 -11.47 -17.31 -6.24
CA PHE A 7 -10.73 -17.11 -4.99
C PHE A 7 -9.53 -16.18 -5.17
N ILE A 8 -8.78 -16.35 -6.26
CA ILE A 8 -7.63 -15.48 -6.58
C ILE A 8 -8.12 -14.05 -6.91
N GLN A 9 -9.22 -13.89 -7.66
CA GLN A 9 -9.81 -12.57 -7.91
C GLN A 9 -10.24 -11.85 -6.64
N LYS A 10 -10.89 -12.55 -5.69
CA LYS A 10 -11.23 -11.98 -4.38
C LYS A 10 -9.98 -11.56 -3.62
N LYS A 11 -8.96 -12.42 -3.57
CA LYS A 11 -7.67 -12.10 -2.93
C LYS A 11 -7.03 -10.85 -3.53
N ILE A 12 -7.04 -10.70 -4.85
CA ILE A 12 -6.52 -9.52 -5.56
C ILE A 12 -7.29 -8.25 -5.16
N ALA A 13 -8.63 -8.33 -5.07
CA ALA A 13 -9.45 -7.22 -4.62
C ALA A 13 -9.11 -6.81 -3.17
N ASP A 14 -8.89 -7.79 -2.29
CA ASP A 14 -8.46 -7.54 -0.91
C ASP A 14 -7.08 -6.87 -0.85
N TYR A 15 -6.10 -7.34 -1.64
CA TYR A 15 -4.78 -6.69 -1.71
C TYR A 15 -4.83 -5.27 -2.28
N GLN A 16 -5.72 -4.97 -3.23
CA GLN A 16 -5.94 -3.60 -3.68
C GLN A 16 -6.49 -2.72 -2.56
N ARG A 17 -7.48 -3.23 -1.82
CA ARG A 17 -8.10 -2.50 -0.71
C ARG A 17 -7.09 -2.24 0.40
N PHE A 18 -6.27 -3.23 0.72
CA PHE A 18 -5.18 -3.10 1.68
C PHE A 18 -4.15 -2.06 1.24
N GLY A 19 -3.78 -2.06 -0.05
CA GLY A 19 -2.91 -1.03 -0.63
C GLY A 19 -3.48 0.37 -0.50
N PHE A 20 -4.79 0.55 -0.73
CA PHE A 20 -5.46 1.85 -0.56
C PHE A 20 -5.43 2.34 0.89
N ILE A 21 -5.70 1.44 1.85
CA ILE A 21 -5.61 1.75 3.29
C ILE A 21 -4.19 2.16 3.67
N LEU A 22 -3.18 1.42 3.19
CA LEU A 22 -1.77 1.70 3.47
C LEU A 22 -1.33 3.05 2.88
N LEU A 23 -1.84 3.40 1.70
CA LEU A 23 -1.62 4.71 1.06
C LEU A 23 -2.23 5.85 1.88
N ALA A 24 -3.45 5.66 2.39
CA ALA A 24 -4.10 6.64 3.26
C ALA A 24 -3.31 6.83 4.57
N VAL A 25 -2.87 5.74 5.21
CA VAL A 25 -2.04 5.78 6.42
C VAL A 25 -0.72 6.51 6.17
N SER A 26 -0.05 6.24 5.05
CA SER A 26 1.17 6.97 4.64
C SER A 26 0.92 8.48 4.48
N THR A 27 -0.23 8.85 3.91
CA THR A 27 -0.63 10.26 3.77
C THR A 27 -0.83 10.92 5.13
N PHE A 28 -1.46 10.24 6.09
CA PHE A 28 -1.59 10.75 7.46
C PHE A 28 -0.24 10.92 8.17
N PHE A 29 0.70 9.98 8.00
CA PHE A 29 2.06 10.15 8.53
C PHE A 29 2.78 11.34 7.90
N TYR A 30 2.60 11.57 6.60
CA TYR A 30 3.14 12.75 5.92
C TYR A 30 2.51 14.06 6.42
N LEU A 31 1.20 14.10 6.66
CA LEU A 31 0.54 15.26 7.26
C LEU A 31 1.09 15.54 8.67
N GLY A 32 1.28 14.51 9.50
CA GLY A 32 1.94 14.63 10.81
C GLY A 32 3.41 15.10 10.72
N LEU A 33 4.07 14.85 9.59
CA LEU A 33 5.41 15.38 9.31
C LEU A 33 5.39 16.86 8.87
N VAL A 34 4.43 17.28 8.06
CA VAL A 34 4.36 18.65 7.52
C VAL A 34 3.81 19.65 8.54
N LEU A 35 2.94 19.21 9.46
CA LEU A 35 2.40 20.09 10.49
C LEU A 35 3.53 20.59 11.42
N PRO A 36 3.69 21.92 11.57
CA PRO A 36 4.62 22.50 12.52
C PRO A 36 4.01 22.36 13.92
N VAL A 37 4.61 21.51 14.74
CA VAL A 37 4.26 21.36 16.16
C VAL A 37 5.44 21.94 16.94
N GLU A 38 5.18 22.87 17.85
CA GLU A 38 6.23 23.68 18.50
C GLU A 38 7.23 22.85 19.34
N ASP A 39 6.89 21.60 19.70
CA ASP A 39 7.75 20.63 20.42
C ASP A 39 8.28 19.48 19.56
N LYS A 40 8.45 19.71 18.25
CA LYS A 40 8.86 18.63 17.34
C LYS A 40 10.35 18.35 17.41
N ASN A 41 10.71 17.34 18.20
CA ASN A 41 12.06 16.79 18.25
C ASN A 41 12.52 16.36 16.85
N PHE A 42 13.75 16.73 16.45
CA PHE A 42 14.34 16.40 15.14
C PHE A 42 14.27 14.90 14.82
N VAL A 43 14.45 14.06 15.85
CA VAL A 43 14.32 12.59 15.76
C VAL A 43 12.90 12.17 15.38
N GLN A 44 11.87 12.81 15.95
CA GLN A 44 10.46 12.49 15.71
C GLN A 44 10.06 12.83 14.26
N SER A 45 10.57 13.95 13.72
CA SER A 45 10.43 14.30 12.30
C SER A 45 11.07 13.27 11.39
N ILE A 46 12.29 12.83 11.68
CA ILE A 46 12.99 11.82 10.89
C ILE A 46 12.25 10.49 10.93
N THR A 47 11.81 10.04 12.11
CA THR A 47 11.04 8.80 12.27
C THR A 47 9.75 8.84 11.46
N LEU A 48 9.00 9.95 11.49
CA LEU A 48 7.77 10.12 10.70
C LEU A 48 8.06 10.13 9.20
N GLY A 49 9.15 10.76 8.75
CA GLY A 49 9.57 10.75 7.35
C GLY A 49 9.96 9.38 6.83
N ILE A 50 10.74 8.62 7.61
CA ILE A 50 11.12 7.24 7.27
C ILE A 50 9.90 6.32 7.28
N ALA A 51 9.04 6.44 8.30
CA ALA A 51 7.80 5.65 8.40
C ALA A 51 6.85 5.91 7.22
N SER A 52 6.67 7.18 6.83
CA SER A 52 5.89 7.54 5.65
C SER A 52 6.48 6.92 4.38
N THR A 53 7.78 7.11 4.15
CA THR A 53 8.46 6.63 2.93
C THR A 53 8.45 5.12 2.82
N THR A 54 8.66 4.40 3.93
CA THR A 54 8.63 2.93 3.97
C THR A 54 7.22 2.39 3.75
N CYS A 55 6.17 2.98 4.37
CA CYS A 55 4.79 2.64 4.07
C CYS A 55 4.44 2.86 2.60
N LEU A 56 4.87 3.99 2.03
CA LEU A 56 4.61 4.35 0.64
C LEU A 56 5.31 3.38 -0.32
N GLY A 57 6.57 3.05 -0.05
CA GLY A 57 7.34 2.05 -0.79
C GLY A 57 6.71 0.65 -0.71
N PHE A 58 6.27 0.23 0.47
CA PHE A 58 5.58 -1.06 0.66
C PHE A 58 4.24 -1.10 -0.08
N THR A 59 3.51 0.00 -0.08
CA THR A 59 2.26 0.16 -0.84
C THR A 59 2.52 0.01 -2.35
N ALA A 60 3.56 0.65 -2.87
CA ALA A 60 3.93 0.56 -4.28
C ALA A 60 4.34 -0.86 -4.69
N LEU A 61 5.06 -1.59 -3.83
CA LEU A 61 5.42 -3.00 -4.05
C LEU A 61 4.17 -3.89 -4.08
N MET A 62 3.28 -3.77 -3.09
CA MET A 62 2.00 -4.49 -3.07
C MET A 62 1.20 -4.21 -4.33
N TYR A 63 1.14 -2.95 -4.77
CA TYR A 63 0.43 -2.57 -5.98
C TYR A 63 1.02 -3.22 -7.24
N ARG A 64 2.35 -3.30 -7.34
CA ARG A 64 3.04 -4.00 -8.45
C ARG A 64 2.74 -5.50 -8.45
N VAL A 65 2.75 -6.15 -7.29
CA VAL A 65 2.45 -7.59 -7.14
C VAL A 65 1.00 -7.87 -7.59
N VAL A 66 0.06 -7.07 -7.12
CA VAL A 66 -1.36 -7.15 -7.53
C VAL A 66 -1.51 -6.96 -9.04
N ARG A 67 -0.82 -5.97 -9.60
CA ARG A 67 -0.91 -5.67 -11.04
C ARG A 67 -0.40 -6.84 -11.88
N LYS A 68 0.74 -7.43 -11.52
CA LYS A 68 1.26 -8.65 -12.16
C LYS A 68 0.29 -9.83 -12.02
N CYS A 69 -0.26 -10.02 -10.83
CA CYS A 69 -1.18 -11.11 -10.56
C CYS A 69 -2.49 -10.97 -11.36
N LYS A 70 -3.01 -9.74 -11.55
CA LYS A 70 -4.15 -9.48 -12.45
C LYS A 70 -3.85 -9.83 -13.90
N THR A 71 -2.68 -9.44 -14.41
CA THR A 71 -2.27 -9.72 -15.79
C THR A 71 -2.19 -11.23 -16.04
N GLN A 72 -1.56 -11.98 -15.13
CA GLN A 72 -1.46 -13.44 -15.24
C GLN A 72 -2.82 -14.14 -15.16
N LEU A 73 -3.77 -13.58 -14.40
CA LEU A 73 -5.13 -14.13 -14.30
C LEU A 73 -5.94 -13.90 -15.58
N GLN A 74 -5.74 -12.77 -16.26
CA GLN A 74 -6.35 -12.52 -17.57
C GLN A 74 -5.80 -13.48 -18.63
N GLU A 75 -4.48 -13.66 -18.69
CA GLU A 75 -3.83 -14.61 -19.62
C GLU A 75 -4.24 -16.07 -19.39
N LEU A 76 -4.62 -16.45 -18.17
CA LEU A 76 -5.11 -17.79 -17.86
C LEU A 76 -6.62 -17.99 -18.14
N SER A 77 -7.33 -16.89 -18.39
CA SER A 77 -8.78 -16.88 -18.65
C SER A 77 -9.16 -16.77 -20.13
N GLU A 78 -8.19 -16.41 -20.99
CA GLU A 78 -8.24 -16.60 -22.44
C GLU A 78 -7.70 -17.99 -22.82
#